data_AF-A0A0Q9L8M2-F1
#
_entry.id   AF-A0A0Q9L8M2-F1
#
_cell.length_a   1.000
_cell.length_b   1.000
_cell.length_c   1.000
_cell.angle_alpha   90.00
_cell.angle_beta   90.00
_cell.angle_gamma   90.00
#
_symmetry.space_group_name_H-M   'P 1'
#
loop_
_entity.id
_entity.type
_entity.pdbx_description
1 polymer ?
#
loop_
_entity_poly.entity_id
_entity_poly.type
_entity_poly.pdbx_seq_one_letter_code
_entity_poly.pdbx_strand_id
1 'polypeptide(L)'
;MNKHEDQKKAMEQTAIDIFLDLYNVNNEVHLRMVQQQEKPDALLEDARNNRVGLEVTHLFYDTEEARLMLSRSELTKPSAEGIDTFIQVINDRIQSKEHKLKDYSQDYPCMLLIRNLSLLFGMSDILGRKRNLVLPHGHFTQVWLLSRDFTPDWLLINLNEVGRGGMK
;
A
#
# COMPACT_ATOMS: atom_id res chain seq x y z
N MET A 1 15.26 2.57 -24.54
CA MET A 1 15.09 2.75 -23.09
C MET A 1 13.68 3.27 -22.86
N ASN A 2 12.85 2.47 -22.19
CA ASN A 2 11.40 2.63 -22.20
C ASN A 2 11.00 3.60 -21.08
N LYS A 3 10.79 4.89 -21.40
CA LYS A 3 10.53 5.95 -20.41
C LYS A 3 9.44 5.62 -19.38
N HIS A 4 8.48 4.76 -19.75
CA HIS A 4 7.41 4.30 -18.87
C HIS A 4 7.90 3.36 -17.74
N GLU A 5 8.87 2.50 -18.00
CA GLU A 5 9.43 1.60 -16.99
C GLU A 5 10.25 2.38 -15.96
N ASP A 6 11.04 3.35 -16.43
CA ASP A 6 11.84 4.22 -15.57
C ASP A 6 10.95 5.06 -14.63
N GLN A 7 9.83 5.58 -15.15
CA GLN A 7 8.84 6.31 -14.33
C GLN A 7 8.21 5.42 -13.25
N LYS A 8 7.78 4.21 -13.63
CA LYS A 8 7.19 3.26 -12.68
C LYS A 8 8.19 2.90 -11.57
N LYS A 9 9.44 2.58 -11.93
CA LYS A 9 10.50 2.26 -10.96
C LYS A 9 10.81 3.43 -10.04
N ALA A 10 10.86 4.66 -10.55
CA ALA A 10 11.09 5.84 -9.74
C ALA A 10 9.97 6.08 -8.71
N MET A 11 8.72 5.82 -9.08
CA MET A 11 7.60 5.92 -8.14
C MET A 11 7.66 4.85 -7.06
N GLU A 12 7.97 3.61 -7.43
CA GLU A 12 8.16 2.51 -6.49
C GLU A 12 9.29 2.82 -5.53
N GLN A 13 10.44 3.29 -6.04
CA GLN A 13 11.57 3.72 -5.22
C GLN A 13 11.14 4.80 -4.21
N THR A 14 10.42 5.82 -4.68
CA THR A 14 9.90 6.87 -3.79
C THR A 14 8.99 6.30 -2.70
N ALA A 15 8.14 5.33 -3.03
CA ALA A 15 7.26 4.69 -2.06
C ALA A 15 8.05 3.86 -1.04
N ILE A 16 9.06 3.12 -1.50
CA ILE A 16 9.95 2.29 -0.67
C ILE A 16 10.76 3.16 0.30
N ASP A 17 11.31 4.27 -0.17
CA ASP A 17 12.09 5.20 0.66
C ASP A 17 11.23 5.76 1.80
N ILE A 18 10.04 6.29 1.47
CA ILE A 18 9.10 6.81 2.49
C ILE A 18 8.68 5.70 3.46
N PHE A 19 8.43 4.49 2.95
CA PHE A 19 8.10 3.35 3.78
C PHE A 19 9.21 3.04 4.78
N LEU A 20 10.46 2.94 4.34
CA LEU A 20 11.60 2.62 5.20
C LEU A 20 11.82 3.69 6.27
N ASP A 21 11.73 4.98 5.89
CA ASP A 21 11.85 6.09 6.83
C ASP A 21 10.80 5.99 7.95
N LEU A 22 9.54 5.79 7.59
CA LEU A 22 8.45 5.69 8.56
C LEU A 22 8.47 4.36 9.34
N TYR A 23 8.77 3.25 8.68
CA TYR A 23 8.81 1.93 9.30
C TYR A 23 9.90 1.88 10.38
N ASN A 24 11.12 2.33 10.07
CA ASN A 24 12.26 2.28 10.98
C ASN A 24 12.13 3.22 12.17
N VAL A 25 11.37 4.32 12.05
CA VAL A 25 11.07 5.19 13.20
C VAL A 25 10.09 4.52 14.17
N ASN A 26 9.20 3.66 13.67
CA ASN A 26 8.08 3.12 14.45
C ASN A 26 8.24 1.64 14.85
N ASN A 27 9.29 0.95 14.41
CA ASN A 27 9.52 -0.47 14.69
C ASN A 27 10.94 -0.70 15.23
N GLU A 28 11.08 -1.63 16.18
CA GLU A 28 12.40 -1.98 16.75
C GLU A 28 13.32 -2.67 15.73
N VAL A 29 12.75 -3.47 14.84
CA VAL A 29 13.50 -4.16 13.78
C VAL A 29 13.60 -3.23 12.60
N HIS A 30 14.78 -2.65 12.38
CA HIS A 30 15.00 -1.79 11.22
C HIS A 30 15.25 -2.62 9.96
N LEU A 31 14.72 -2.14 8.84
CA LEU A 31 14.93 -2.69 7.52
C LEU A 31 15.78 -1.74 6.68
N ARG A 32 16.57 -2.31 5.77
CA ARG A 32 17.26 -1.58 4.70
C ARG A 32 16.96 -2.20 3.35
N MET A 33 16.95 -1.39 2.31
CA MET A 33 16.85 -1.90 0.95
C MET A 33 18.16 -2.58 0.53
N VAL A 34 18.06 -3.83 0.08
CA VAL A 34 19.18 -4.55 -0.56
C VAL A 34 19.22 -4.22 -2.04
N GLN A 35 18.09 -4.36 -2.72
CA GLN A 35 17.93 -4.05 -4.14
C GLN A 35 16.47 -3.81 -4.51
N GLN A 36 16.24 -2.99 -5.53
CA GLN A 36 14.98 -2.95 -6.28
C GLN A 36 15.03 -4.05 -7.35
N GLN A 37 13.93 -4.78 -7.55
CA GLN A 37 13.85 -5.87 -8.52
C GLN A 37 12.43 -5.97 -9.10
N GLU A 38 12.17 -6.89 -10.04
CA GLU A 38 10.86 -6.96 -10.72
C GLU A 38 9.79 -7.69 -9.89
N LYS A 39 10.19 -8.65 -9.04
CA LYS A 39 9.28 -9.50 -8.24
C LYS A 39 9.98 -9.99 -6.97
N PRO A 40 9.53 -9.61 -5.77
CA PRO A 40 8.71 -8.42 -5.50
C PRO A 40 9.46 -7.13 -5.84
N ASP A 41 8.80 -5.97 -5.82
CA ASP A 41 9.40 -4.70 -6.26
C ASP A 41 10.68 -4.30 -5.49
N ALA A 42 10.82 -4.73 -4.23
CA ALA A 42 12.05 -4.57 -3.45
C ALA A 42 12.40 -5.81 -2.62
N LEU A 43 13.70 -6.04 -2.44
CA LEU A 43 14.24 -6.93 -1.42
C LEU A 43 14.79 -6.10 -0.27
N LEU A 44 14.26 -6.33 0.92
CA LEU A 44 14.68 -5.69 2.16
C LEU A 44 15.37 -6.71 3.08
N GLU A 45 16.18 -6.21 3.99
CA GLU A 45 16.92 -7.02 4.94
C GLU A 45 17.05 -6.32 6.29
N ASP A 46 16.99 -7.10 7.39
CA ASP A 46 17.26 -6.60 8.73
C ASP A 46 18.75 -6.73 9.12
N ALA A 47 19.13 -6.27 10.31
CA ALA A 47 20.50 -6.39 10.81
C ALA A 47 20.99 -7.84 11.05
N ARG A 48 20.08 -8.83 11.03
CA ARG A 48 20.36 -10.26 11.21
C ARG A 48 20.44 -11.00 9.88
N ASN A 49 20.36 -10.29 8.74
CA ASN A 49 20.30 -10.84 7.39
C ASN A 49 19.00 -11.61 7.09
N ASN A 50 17.92 -11.37 7.83
CA ASN A 50 16.62 -11.89 7.46
C ASN A 50 16.07 -11.06 6.31
N ARG A 51 15.71 -11.74 5.23
CA ARG A 51 15.19 -11.11 4.02
C ARG A 51 13.68 -11.07 4.02
N VAL A 52 13.15 -9.97 3.51
CA VAL A 52 11.72 -9.80 3.29
C VAL A 52 11.49 -9.04 1.98
N GLY A 53 10.58 -9.56 1.17
CA GLY A 53 10.12 -8.91 -0.04
C GLY A 53 9.16 -7.76 0.28
N LEU A 54 9.18 -6.71 -0.53
CA LEU A 54 8.18 -5.63 -0.49
C LEU A 54 7.57 -5.46 -1.86
N GLU A 55 6.30 -5.79 -1.98
CA GLU A 55 5.48 -5.53 -3.17
C GLU A 55 4.79 -4.17 -3.01
N VAL A 56 4.81 -3.34 -4.05
CA VAL A 56 4.21 -2.01 -4.07
C VAL A 56 3.01 -1.97 -5.00
N THR A 57 1.96 -1.26 -4.56
CA THR A 57 0.85 -0.88 -5.42
C THR A 57 0.45 0.56 -5.17
N HIS A 58 0.14 1.28 -6.23
CA HIS A 58 -0.32 2.66 -6.16
C HIS A 58 -1.84 2.70 -6.40
N LEU A 59 -2.54 3.53 -5.64
CA LEU A 59 -3.94 3.86 -5.88
C LEU A 59 -4.00 5.23 -6.54
N PHE A 60 -4.72 5.31 -7.67
CA PHE A 60 -5.03 6.55 -8.37
C PHE A 60 -3.77 7.30 -8.80
N TYR A 61 -2.91 6.60 -9.55
CA TYR A 61 -1.67 7.17 -10.02
C TYR A 61 -1.92 8.32 -11.02
N ASP A 62 -2.96 8.21 -11.83
CA ASP A 62 -3.37 9.25 -12.75
C ASP A 62 -4.79 9.75 -12.47
N THR A 63 -5.04 11.01 -12.81
CA THR A 63 -6.33 11.68 -12.61
C THR A 63 -7.46 11.05 -13.42
N GLU A 64 -7.14 10.30 -14.47
CA GLU A 64 -8.12 9.60 -15.30
C GLU A 64 -8.57 8.29 -14.63
N GLU A 65 -7.68 7.53 -13.98
CA GLU A 65 -8.00 6.39 -13.12
C GLU A 65 -8.91 6.85 -11.97
N ALA A 66 -8.59 8.00 -11.36
CA ALA A 66 -9.42 8.61 -10.33
C ALA A 66 -10.78 9.03 -10.86
N ARG A 67 -10.83 9.74 -11.99
CA ARG A 67 -12.08 10.19 -12.61
C ARG A 67 -12.93 9.04 -13.09
N LEU A 68 -12.37 8.06 -13.79
CA LEU A 68 -13.11 6.90 -14.30
C LEU A 68 -13.78 6.15 -13.15
N MET A 69 -13.08 5.99 -12.02
CA MET A 69 -13.62 5.31 -10.85
C MET A 69 -14.63 6.17 -10.08
N LEU A 70 -14.47 7.49 -10.05
CA LEU A 70 -15.32 8.41 -9.29
C LEU A 70 -16.41 9.10 -10.13
N SER A 71 -16.43 8.88 -11.45
CA SER A 71 -17.34 9.50 -12.42
C SER A 71 -18.83 9.20 -12.19
N ARG A 72 -19.17 8.31 -11.24
CA ARG A 72 -20.55 8.02 -10.85
C ARG A 72 -21.07 8.92 -9.71
N SER A 73 -20.22 9.69 -9.05
CA SER A 73 -20.62 10.64 -8.02
C SER A 73 -19.88 11.96 -8.25
N GLU A 74 -20.63 13.03 -8.50
CA GLU A 74 -20.09 14.33 -8.87
C GLU A 74 -18.95 14.76 -7.94
N LEU A 75 -17.78 15.03 -8.54
CA LEU A 75 -16.45 15.31 -7.97
C LEU A 75 -16.35 16.55 -7.06
N THR A 76 -17.45 17.00 -6.44
CA THR A 76 -17.45 18.21 -5.61
C THR A 76 -17.44 17.92 -4.12
N LYS A 77 -17.78 16.69 -3.68
CA LYS A 77 -17.74 16.30 -2.26
C LYS A 77 -17.41 14.82 -2.07
N PRO A 78 -16.57 14.46 -1.07
CA PRO A 78 -16.47 13.08 -0.58
C PRO A 78 -17.88 12.61 -0.16
N SER A 79 -18.46 11.68 -0.92
CA SER A 79 -19.73 11.05 -0.56
C SER A 79 -19.47 9.75 0.19
N ALA A 80 -20.45 9.29 0.97
CA ALA A 80 -20.37 7.99 1.63
C ALA A 80 -20.19 6.84 0.62
N GLU A 81 -20.88 6.91 -0.53
CA GLU A 81 -20.76 5.94 -1.62
C GLU A 81 -19.38 5.98 -2.28
N GLY A 82 -18.79 7.18 -2.39
CA GLY A 82 -17.45 7.38 -2.94
C GLY A 82 -16.38 6.71 -2.09
N ILE A 83 -16.44 6.87 -0.76
CA ILE A 83 -15.48 6.20 0.14
C ILE A 83 -15.69 4.68 0.13
N ASP A 84 -16.92 4.18 0.08
CA ASP A 84 -17.17 2.73 0.04
C ASP A 84 -16.62 2.11 -1.26
N THR A 85 -16.79 2.80 -2.40
CA THR A 85 -16.19 2.43 -3.68
C THR A 85 -14.66 2.42 -3.59
N PHE A 86 -14.09 3.44 -2.95
CA PHE A 86 -12.65 3.55 -2.75
C PHE A 86 -12.08 2.41 -1.88
N ILE A 87 -12.79 2.04 -0.80
CA ILE A 87 -12.44 0.87 0.01
C ILE A 87 -12.50 -0.41 -0.81
N GLN A 88 -13.51 -0.57 -1.68
CA GLN A 88 -13.57 -1.73 -2.57
C GLN A 88 -12.35 -1.82 -3.49
N VAL A 89 -11.88 -0.69 -4.03
CA VAL A 89 -10.65 -0.65 -4.83
C VAL A 89 -9.44 -1.12 -4.03
N ILE A 90 -9.30 -0.69 -2.77
CA ILE A 90 -8.22 -1.17 -1.89
C ILE A 90 -8.29 -2.70 -1.77
N ASN A 91 -9.48 -3.24 -1.49
CA ASN A 91 -9.70 -4.68 -1.32
C ASN A 91 -9.37 -5.46 -2.60
N ASP A 92 -9.82 -4.97 -3.76
CA ASP A 92 -9.56 -5.60 -5.05
C ASP A 92 -8.05 -5.62 -5.37
N ARG A 93 -7.32 -4.56 -5.01
CA ARG A 93 -5.86 -4.49 -5.17
C ARG A 93 -5.15 -5.50 -4.26
N ILE A 94 -5.55 -5.60 -3.00
CA ILE A 94 -5.01 -6.60 -2.06
C ILE A 94 -5.21 -8.01 -2.63
N GLN A 95 -6.44 -8.36 -3.00
CA GLN A 95 -6.77 -9.69 -3.53
C GLN A 95 -6.03 -10.01 -4.83
N SER A 96 -5.96 -9.04 -5.74
CA SER A 96 -5.25 -9.20 -7.02
C SER A 96 -3.75 -9.44 -6.83
N LYS A 97 -3.12 -8.74 -5.88
CA LYS A 97 -1.69 -8.91 -5.56
C LYS A 97 -1.45 -10.22 -4.83
N GLU A 98 -2.32 -10.58 -3.90
CA GLU A 98 -2.27 -11.87 -3.20
C GLU A 98 -2.36 -13.05 -4.17
N HIS A 99 -3.25 -12.98 -5.16
CA HIS A 99 -3.35 -14.02 -6.18
C HIS A 99 -2.06 -14.16 -7.00
N LYS A 100 -1.44 -13.04 -7.39
CA LYS A 100 -0.17 -13.04 -8.15
C LYS A 100 1.01 -13.55 -7.34
N LEU A 101 1.01 -13.34 -6.02
CA LEU A 101 2.09 -13.79 -5.15
C LEU A 101 2.16 -15.32 -5.04
N LYS A 102 1.04 -16.04 -5.28
CA LYS A 102 1.02 -17.51 -5.30
C LYS A 102 2.01 -18.11 -6.30
N ASP A 103 2.32 -17.37 -7.36
CA ASP A 103 3.22 -17.81 -8.42
C ASP A 103 4.70 -17.45 -8.16
N TYR A 104 5.03 -16.87 -6.99
CA TYR A 104 6.40 -16.44 -6.67
C TYR A 104 7.15 -17.55 -5.92
N SER A 105 8.46 -17.71 -6.18
CA SER A 105 9.28 -18.61 -5.35
C SER A 105 9.38 -18.04 -3.94
N GLN A 106 9.03 -18.85 -2.93
CA GLN A 106 8.96 -18.43 -1.53
C GLN A 106 10.34 -18.49 -0.83
N ASP A 107 11.37 -17.90 -1.44
CA ASP A 107 12.70 -17.87 -0.81
C ASP A 107 12.72 -16.98 0.46
N TYR A 108 11.74 -16.09 0.59
CA TYR A 108 11.55 -15.18 1.72
C TYR A 108 10.07 -14.76 1.85
N PRO A 109 9.62 -14.34 3.06
CA PRO A 109 8.30 -13.73 3.24
C PRO A 109 8.16 -12.43 2.44
N CYS A 110 6.93 -12.02 2.15
CA CYS A 110 6.65 -10.79 1.43
C CYS A 110 5.65 -9.91 2.18
N MET A 111 5.86 -8.60 2.16
CA MET A 111 4.92 -7.58 2.61
C MET A 111 4.29 -6.87 1.42
N LEU A 112 3.11 -6.28 1.61
CA LEU A 112 2.45 -5.43 0.62
C LEU A 112 2.41 -3.99 1.12
N LEU A 113 2.85 -3.05 0.29
CA LEU A 113 2.71 -1.60 0.48
C LEU A 113 1.68 -1.05 -0.50
N ILE A 114 0.61 -0.49 0.04
CA ILE A 114 -0.42 0.22 -0.71
C ILE A 114 -0.18 1.71 -0.53
N ARG A 115 0.25 2.39 -1.59
CA ARG A 115 0.42 3.85 -1.58
C ARG A 115 -0.81 4.54 -2.15
N ASN A 116 -1.50 5.29 -1.30
CA ASN A 116 -2.62 6.13 -1.69
C ASN A 116 -2.12 7.49 -2.19
N LEU A 117 -2.40 7.80 -3.47
CA LEU A 117 -2.14 9.10 -4.10
C LEU A 117 -3.43 9.92 -4.31
N SER A 118 -4.56 9.46 -3.79
CA SER A 118 -5.84 10.16 -3.88
C SER A 118 -5.78 11.52 -3.20
N LEU A 119 -6.34 12.53 -3.88
CA LEU A 119 -6.55 13.87 -3.32
C LEU A 119 -7.92 14.02 -2.65
N LEU A 120 -8.74 12.97 -2.65
CA LEU A 120 -10.14 13.01 -2.20
C LEU A 120 -10.39 12.24 -0.92
N PHE A 121 -9.58 11.21 -0.65
CA PHE A 121 -9.69 10.37 0.53
C PHE A 121 -8.32 10.19 1.15
N GLY A 122 -8.20 10.63 2.40
CA GLY A 122 -6.99 10.52 3.19
C GLY A 122 -6.94 9.25 4.04
N MET A 123 -5.92 9.16 4.88
CA MET A 123 -5.75 8.08 5.86
C MET A 123 -6.96 7.98 6.80
N SER A 124 -7.41 9.10 7.36
CA SER A 124 -8.52 9.18 8.31
C SER A 124 -9.83 8.70 7.71
N ASP A 125 -10.11 9.00 6.43
CA ASP A 125 -11.30 8.51 5.74
C ASP A 125 -11.29 6.99 5.61
N ILE A 126 -10.14 6.43 5.23
CA ILE A 126 -9.94 4.98 5.05
C ILE A 126 -10.08 4.26 6.40
N LEU A 127 -9.42 4.79 7.44
CA LEU A 127 -9.50 4.21 8.79
C LEU A 127 -10.89 4.34 9.42
N GLY A 128 -11.64 5.38 9.05
CA GLY A 128 -13.06 5.53 9.38
C GLY A 128 -13.95 4.43 8.78
N ARG A 129 -13.44 3.65 7.82
CA ARG A 129 -14.10 2.47 7.21
C ARG A 129 -13.30 1.19 7.39
N LYS A 130 -12.39 1.12 8.36
CA LYS A 130 -11.51 -0.03 8.57
C LYS A 130 -12.20 -1.40 8.64
N ARG A 131 -13.44 -1.47 9.13
CA ARG A 131 -14.22 -2.72 9.22
C ARG A 131 -14.56 -3.31 7.85
N ASN A 132 -14.49 -2.51 6.80
CA ASN A 132 -14.79 -2.89 5.43
C ASN A 132 -13.52 -3.25 4.63
N LEU A 133 -12.33 -3.13 5.24
CA LEU A 133 -11.07 -3.56 4.62
C LEU A 133 -10.92 -5.08 4.72
N VAL A 134 -10.64 -5.71 3.59
CA VAL A 134 -10.38 -7.15 3.48
C VAL A 134 -8.87 -7.35 3.48
N LEU A 135 -8.36 -7.93 4.56
CA LEU A 135 -6.96 -8.28 4.68
C LEU A 135 -6.66 -9.57 3.88
N PRO A 136 -5.42 -9.73 3.37
CA PRO A 136 -5.04 -10.92 2.63
C PRO A 136 -5.07 -12.18 3.54
N HIS A 137 -5.35 -13.33 2.93
CA HIS A 137 -5.46 -14.64 3.56
C HIS A 137 -4.09 -15.31 3.83
N GLY A 138 -3.11 -14.52 4.28
CA GLY A 138 -1.84 -15.02 4.82
C GLY A 138 -0.70 -15.20 3.81
N HIS A 139 -0.85 -14.77 2.55
CA HIS A 139 0.26 -14.78 1.60
C HIS A 139 1.25 -13.64 1.83
N PHE A 140 0.77 -12.48 2.28
CA PHE A 140 1.60 -11.39 2.77
C PHE A 140 1.71 -11.47 4.29
N THR A 141 2.93 -11.28 4.83
CA THR A 141 3.14 -11.24 6.29
C THR A 141 2.55 -9.99 6.92
N GLN A 142 2.58 -8.86 6.19
CA GLN A 142 2.02 -7.58 6.60
C GLN A 142 1.51 -6.81 5.38
N VAL A 143 0.44 -6.02 5.59
CA VAL A 143 -0.09 -5.07 4.63
C VAL A 143 -0.04 -3.67 5.22
N TRP A 144 0.72 -2.82 4.57
CA TRP A 144 0.95 -1.44 4.95
C TRP A 144 0.19 -0.50 4.05
N LEU A 145 -0.48 0.48 4.63
CA LEU A 145 -1.09 1.59 3.91
C LEU A 145 -0.27 2.86 4.15
N LEU A 146 0.21 3.45 3.05
CA LEU A 146 0.91 4.71 3.01
C LEU A 146 -0.02 5.78 2.42
N SER A 147 -0.41 6.78 3.22
CA SER A 147 -1.36 7.81 2.80
C SER A 147 -1.08 9.14 3.49
N ARG A 148 -1.89 10.16 3.21
CA ARG A 148 -1.83 11.51 3.78
C ARG A 148 -3.22 11.90 4.24
N ASP A 149 -3.31 12.85 5.17
CA ASP A 149 -4.58 13.45 5.59
C ASP A 149 -4.71 14.89 5.08
N PHE A 150 -4.57 15.05 3.76
CA PHE A 150 -4.56 16.36 3.10
C PHE A 150 -3.47 17.32 3.61
N THR A 151 -2.49 16.79 4.35
CA THR A 151 -1.26 17.44 4.78
C THR A 151 -0.08 16.96 3.91
N PRO A 152 1.07 17.64 3.91
CA PRO A 152 2.26 17.14 3.21
C PRO A 152 2.86 15.87 3.84
N ASP A 153 2.52 15.59 5.10
CA ASP A 153 3.13 14.51 5.88
C ASP A 153 2.55 13.15 5.51
N TRP A 154 3.44 12.18 5.29
CA TRP A 154 3.07 10.81 5.04
C TRP A 154 2.79 10.07 6.35
N LEU A 155 1.73 9.27 6.32
CA LEU A 155 1.31 8.38 7.40
C LEU A 155 1.41 6.94 6.92
N LEU A 156 1.96 6.08 7.78
CA LEU A 156 2.12 4.66 7.52
C LEU A 156 1.37 3.87 8.61
N ILE A 157 0.51 2.94 8.21
CA ILE A 157 -0.21 2.09 9.15
C ILE A 157 -0.25 0.63 8.71
N ASN A 158 -0.09 -0.28 9.67
CA ASN A 158 -0.25 -1.72 9.45
C ASN A 158 -1.73 -2.09 9.49
N LEU A 159 -2.31 -2.44 8.34
CA LEU A 159 -3.73 -2.79 8.26
C LEU A 159 -4.06 -4.07 9.03
N ASN A 160 -3.10 -4.98 9.22
CA ASN A 160 -3.30 -6.19 10.00
C ASN A 160 -3.54 -5.91 11.50
N GLU A 161 -3.06 -4.78 12.00
CA GLU A 161 -3.21 -4.38 13.41
C GLU A 161 -4.50 -3.58 13.65
N VAL A 162 -4.95 -2.85 12.63
CA VAL A 162 -6.16 -2.02 12.67
C VAL A 162 -7.44 -2.83 12.89
N GLY A 163 -7.48 -4.08 12.40
CA GLY A 163 -8.58 -5.03 12.56
C GLY A 163 -8.64 -5.75 13.92
N ARG A 164 -7.57 -5.70 14.73
CA ARG A 164 -7.52 -6.36 16.06
C ARG A 164 -8.17 -5.53 17.17
N GLY A 165 -8.66 -4.33 16.88
CA GLY A 165 -9.36 -3.45 17.81
C GLY A 165 -10.82 -3.85 18.08
N GLY A 166 -11.09 -5.14 18.30
CA GLY A 166 -12.39 -5.70 18.58
C GLY A 166 -12.32 -6.76 19.68
N MET A 167 -11.92 -6.34 20.88
CA MET A 167 -12.34 -6.86 22.19
C MET A 167 -11.49 -6.19 23.28
N LYS A 168 -12.04 -5.13 23.88
CA LYS A 168 -11.99 -4.89 25.32
C LYS A 168 -13.35 -4.35 25.72
#